data_AF-A0A8S3ZFY5-F1
#
_entry.id   AF-A0A8S3ZFY5-F1
#
_cell.length_a   1.000
_cell.length_b   1.000
_cell.length_c   1.000
_cell.angle_alpha   90.00
_cell.angle_beta   90.00
_cell.angle_gamma   90.00
#
_symmetry.space_group_name_H-M   'P 1'
#
loop_
_entity.id
_entity.type
_entity.pdbx_description
1 polymer ?
#
loop_
_entity_poly.entity_id
_entity_poly.type
_entity_poly.pdbx_seq_one_letter_code
_entity_poly.pdbx_strand_id
1 'polypeptide(L)' 'NGAEYSGLVCVLSLLLDRMDNDHHLTVPLVVGAIKAIRPQVIPTLDQYRLLYKVLQLYGRSVNEYSNFL' A
#
# COMPACT_ATOMS: atom_id res chain seq x y z
N ASN A 1 -0.02 20.07 -6.43
CA ASN A 1 0.69 19.21 -5.44
C ASN A 1 1.03 17.86 -6.05
N GLY A 2 2.21 17.72 -6.67
CA GLY A 2 2.65 16.43 -7.25
C GLY A 2 3.24 15.45 -6.23
N ALA A 3 3.74 15.95 -5.08
CA ALA A 3 4.39 15.14 -4.05
C ALA A 3 3.43 14.27 -3.22
N GLU A 4 2.17 14.69 -3.07
CA GLU A 4 1.16 13.93 -2.31
C GLU A 4 0.74 12.66 -3.06
N TYR A 5 0.42 12.80 -4.35
CA TYR A 5 0.03 11.65 -5.18
C TYR A 5 1.21 10.73 -5.49
N SER A 6 2.42 11.28 -5.74
CA SER A 6 3.60 10.44 -5.98
C SER A 6 4.05 9.68 -4.73
N GLY A 7 3.92 10.29 -3.54
CA GLY A 7 4.17 9.60 -2.27
C GLY A 7 3.20 8.45 -2.04
N LEU A 8 1.92 8.65 -2.36
CA LEU A 8 0.88 7.63 -2.20
C LEU A 8 1.09 6.44 -3.16
N VAL A 9 1.41 6.71 -4.43
CA VAL A 9 1.73 5.65 -5.41
C VAL A 9 2.97 4.87 -4.98
N CYS A 10 4.01 5.56 -4.49
CA CYS A 10 5.24 4.90 -4.03
C CYS A 10 4.98 3.95 -2.85
N VAL A 11 4.14 4.38 -1.89
CA VAL A 11 3.73 3.53 -0.75
C VAL A 11 2.93 2.31 -1.26
N LEU A 12 1.99 2.52 -2.18
CA LEU A 12 1.19 1.44 -2.75
C LEU A 12 2.07 0.42 -3.47
N SER A 13 2.99 0.87 -4.33
CA SER A 13 3.92 -0.02 -5.03
C SER A 13 4.75 -0.86 -4.08
N LEU A 14 5.27 -0.26 -3.00
CA LEU A 14 6.03 -1.00 -1.99
C LEU A 14 5.17 -2.00 -1.22
N LEU A 15 3.92 -1.65 -0.91
CA LEU A 15 3.00 -2.55 -0.21
C LEU A 15 2.61 -3.75 -1.10
N LEU A 16 2.39 -3.53 -2.39
CA LEU A 16 2.07 -4.60 -3.35
C LEU A 16 3.26 -5.52 -3.58
N ASP A 17 4.46 -4.97 -3.82
CA ASP A 17 5.69 -5.73 -4.00
C ASP A 17 5.99 -6.63 -2.79
N ARG A 18 5.82 -6.08 -1.57
CA ARG A 18 5.96 -6.86 -0.35
C ARG A 18 4.87 -7.91 -0.19
N MET A 19 3.66 -7.69 -0.66
CA MET A 19 2.59 -8.69 -0.56
C MET A 19 2.82 -9.88 -1.49
N ASP A 20 3.45 -9.65 -2.65
CA ASP A 20 3.83 -10.72 -3.57
C ASP A 20 5.07 -11.50 -3.09
N ASN A 21 6.06 -10.81 -2.51
CA ASN A 21 7.33 -11.42 -2.10
C ASN A 21 7.36 -11.91 -0.64
N ASP A 22 6.54 -11.31 0.24
CA ASP A 22 6.60 -11.48 1.69
C ASP A 22 5.19 -11.76 2.22
N HIS A 23 4.93 -12.97 2.73
CA HIS A 23 3.60 -13.33 3.23
C HIS A 23 3.19 -12.57 4.50
N HIS A 24 4.07 -11.69 5.03
CA HIS A 24 3.84 -10.90 6.24
C HIS A 24 3.95 -9.39 5.97
N LEU A 25 2.87 -8.81 5.42
CA LEU A 25 2.76 -7.35 5.23
C LEU A 25 2.03 -6.68 6.39
N THR A 26 2.65 -5.68 7.02
CA THR A 26 1.99 -4.82 8.02
C THR A 26 1.97 -3.37 7.54
N VAL A 27 0.81 -2.89 7.08
CA VAL A 27 0.61 -1.51 6.58
C VAL A 27 1.11 -0.42 7.55
N PRO A 28 0.85 -0.50 8.88
CA PRO A 28 1.40 0.45 9.84
C PRO A 28 2.93 0.56 9.84
N LEU A 29 3.64 -0.56 9.69
CA LEU A 29 5.12 -0.58 9.69
C LEU A 29 5.67 0.11 8.44
N VAL A 30 5.11 -0.19 7.28
CA VAL A 30 5.54 0.38 5.99
C VAL A 30 5.24 1.88 5.95
N VAL A 31 4.03 2.29 6.36
CA VAL A 31 3.66 3.70 6.41
C VAL A 31 4.50 4.44 7.45
N GLY A 32 4.77 3.85 8.62
CA GLY A 32 5.65 4.42 9.64
C GLY A 32 7.07 4.67 9.13
N ALA A 33 7.66 3.70 8.44
CA ALA A 33 8.99 3.83 7.84
C ALA A 33 9.05 4.97 6.80
N ILE A 34 8.02 5.09 5.96
CA ILE A 34 7.97 6.14 4.94
C ILE A 34 7.74 7.51 5.58
N LYS A 35 6.89 7.61 6.61
CA LYS A 35 6.67 8.86 7.35
C LYS A 35 7.91 9.32 8.12
N ALA A 36 8.77 8.40 8.55
CA ALA A 36 10.06 8.73 9.16
C ALA A 36 11.01 9.42 8.15
N ILE A 37 10.92 9.09 6.86
CA ILE A 37 11.74 9.68 5.79
C ILE A 37 11.08 10.96 5.23
N ARG A 38 9.76 10.93 5.01
CA ARG A 38 8.95 12.05 4.53
C ARG A 38 7.62 12.13 5.29
N PRO A 39 7.52 12.99 6.32
CA PRO A 39 6.32 13.10 7.16
C PRO A 39 5.06 13.55 6.41
N GLN A 40 5.25 14.21 5.26
CA GLN A 40 4.20 14.74 4.40
C GLN A 40 3.51 13.65 3.58
N VAL A 41 4.03 12.42 3.57
CA VAL A 41 3.44 11.29 2.84
C VAL A 41 2.29 10.71 3.66
N ILE A 42 1.13 10.51 3.02
CA ILE A 42 -0.13 10.09 3.64
C ILE A 42 -0.50 11.04 4.80
N PRO A 43 -0.79 12.32 4.48
CA PRO A 43 -1.13 13.33 5.47
C PRO A 43 -2.52 13.10 6.07
N THR A 44 -3.42 12.40 5.36
CA THR A 44 -4.82 12.24 5.78
C THR A 44 -5.19 10.79 6.09
N LEU A 45 -6.18 10.63 6.96
CA LEU A 45 -6.75 9.31 7.28
C LEU A 45 -7.43 8.67 6.06
N ASP A 46 -8.01 9.47 5.17
CA ASP A 46 -8.61 8.97 3.93
C ASP A 46 -7.59 8.33 3.00
N GLN A 47 -6.40 8.94 2.86
CA GLN A 47 -5.30 8.32 2.11
C GLN A 47 -4.83 7.02 2.76
N TYR A 48 -4.79 6.96 4.09
CA TYR A 48 -4.45 5.74 4.81
C TYR A 48 -5.49 4.63 4.61
N ARG A 49 -6.79 4.97 4.67
CA ARG A 49 -7.90 4.03 4.37
C ARG A 49 -7.87 3.54 2.92
N LEU A 50 -7.47 4.41 2.00
CA LEU A 50 -7.33 4.06 0.58
C LEU A 50 -6.29 2.94 0.40
N LEU A 51 -5.18 2.96 1.13
CA LEU A 51 -4.18 1.88 1.09
C LEU A 51 -4.80 0.52 1.40
N TYR A 52 -5.59 0.43 2.48
CA TYR A 52 -6.27 -0.82 2.85
C TYR A 52 -7.29 -1.27 1.81
N LYS A 53 -8.06 -0.33 1.24
CA LYS A 53 -9.00 -0.65 0.17
C LYS A 53 -8.31 -1.23 -1.06
N VAL A 54 -7.20 -0.63 -1.49
CA VAL A 54 -6.43 -1.10 -2.65
C VAL A 54 -5.83 -2.47 -2.37
N LEU A 55 -5.25 -2.68 -1.18
CA LEU A 55 -4.70 -3.98 -0.81
C LEU A 55 -5.76 -5.09 -0.75
N GLN A 56 -6.95 -4.79 -0.21
CA GLN A 56 -8.06 -5.75 -0.22
C GLN A 56 -8.55 -6.07 -1.64
N LEU A 57 -8.63 -5.06 -2.52
CA LEU A 57 -8.99 -5.27 -3.92
C LEU A 57 -7.96 -6.14 -4.63
N TYR A 58 -6.66 -5.84 -4.46
CA TYR A 58 -5.61 -6.64 -5.04
C TYR A 58 -5.62 -8.08 -4.52
N GLY A 59 -5.77 -8.29 -3.21
CA GLY A 59 -5.86 -9.63 -2.63
C GLY A 59 -7.04 -10.44 -3.17
N ARG A 60 -8.20 -9.79 -3.41
CA ARG A 60 -9.34 -10.45 -4.07
C ARG A 60 -9.04 -10.81 -5.51
N SER A 61 -8.47 -9.88 -6.28
CA SER A 61 -8.11 -10.11 -7.67
C SER A 61 -7.11 -11.25 -7.80
N VAL A 62 -6.03 -11.27 -6.99
CA VAL A 62 -5.06 -12.38 -6.97
C VAL A 62 -5.76 -13.69 -6.65
N ASN A 63 -6.61 -13.74 -5.63
CA ASN A 63 -7.35 -14.96 -5.30
C ASN A 63 -8.26 -15.41 -6.46
N GLU A 64 -8.96 -14.49 -7.13
CA GLU A 64 -9.77 -14.82 -8.31
C GLU A 64 -8.92 -15.43 -9.43
N TYR A 65 -7.73 -14.90 -9.70
CA TYR A 65 -6.80 -15.47 -10.69
C TYR A 65 -6.13 -16.77 -10.23
N SER A 66 -5.86 -16.95 -8.94
CA SER A 66 -5.33 -18.20 -8.37
C SER A 66 -6.31 -19.35 -8.47
N ASN A 67 -7.63 -19.08 -8.48
CA ASN A 67 -8.67 -20.11 -8.62
C ASN A 67 -8.87 -20.60 -10.06
N PHE A 68 -8.14 -20.04 -11.05
CA PHE A 68 -8.17 -20.49 -12.46
C PHE A 68 -6.93 -21.31 -12.88
N LEU A 69 -6.05 -21.66 -11.93
CA LEU A 69 -4.88 -22.55 -12.12
C LEU A 69 -5.12 -23.89 -11.43
#